data_AF-A0AAW1DMX1-F1
#
_entry.id   AF-A0AAW1DMX1-F1
#
_cell.length_a   1.000
_cell.length_b   1.000
_cell.length_c   1.000
_cell.angle_alpha   90.00
_cell.angle_beta   90.00
_cell.angle_gamma   90.00
#
_symmetry.space_group_name_H-M   'P 1'
#
loop_
_entity.id
_entity.type
_entity.pdbx_description
1 polymer ?
#
loop_
_entity_poly.entity_id
_entity_poly.type
_entity_poly.pdbx_seq_one_letter_code
_entity_poly.pdbx_strand_id
1 'polypeptide(L)'
;MPRIDPIQLLKCLSVLLSSSGGIRSKDEVQRLASLMTKFSKKLVSKCIYILILKTTEADLLDMFMSAGGWDLTFNWLSDGINSRNWPLVVELVELLLLCPVDIERLKGNNCPKLIKQLSKEVHATESK
;
A
#
# COMPACT_ATOMS: atom_id res chain seq x y z
N MET A 1 0.75 13.54 19.75
CA MET A 1 1.27 13.54 18.35
C MET A 1 0.40 14.44 17.49
N PRO A 2 0.97 15.19 16.53
CA PRO A 2 0.21 16.10 15.68
C PRO A 2 -0.76 15.33 14.76
N ARG A 3 -1.89 15.96 14.44
CA ARG A 3 -2.84 15.45 13.43
C ARG A 3 -2.21 15.59 12.04
N ILE A 4 -2.47 14.64 11.16
CA ILE A 4 -2.06 14.72 9.75
C ILE A 4 -3.21 15.30 8.96
N ASP A 5 -2.98 16.43 8.30
CA ASP A 5 -3.90 16.98 7.31
C ASP A 5 -3.67 16.26 5.96
N PRO A 6 -4.69 15.57 5.41
CA PRO A 6 -4.57 14.85 4.16
C PRO A 6 -4.23 15.76 2.96
N ILE A 7 -4.76 16.99 2.93
CA ILE A 7 -4.51 17.96 1.86
C ILE A 7 -3.07 18.45 1.95
N GLN A 8 -2.58 18.73 3.16
CA GLN A 8 -1.19 19.14 3.35
C GLN A 8 -0.21 18.03 2.96
N LEU A 9 -0.52 16.77 3.30
CA LEU A 9 0.29 15.63 2.88
C LEU A 9 0.35 15.51 1.36
N LEU A 10 -0.78 15.61 0.66
CA LEU A 10 -0.81 15.57 -0.80
C LEU A 10 -0.03 16.74 -1.42
N LYS A 11 -0.15 17.95 -0.88
CA LYS A 11 0.66 19.11 -1.34
C LYS A 11 2.15 18.83 -1.20
N CYS A 12 2.59 18.26 -0.08
CA CYS A 12 3.99 17.88 0.13
C CYS A 12 4.48 16.82 -0.86
N LEU A 13 3.61 15.89 -1.26
CA LEU A 13 3.95 14.82 -2.22
C LEU A 13 3.79 15.26 -3.68
N SER A 14 3.09 16.35 -3.96
CA SER A 14 2.69 16.76 -5.32
C SER A 14 3.82 16.76 -6.36
N VAL A 15 5.05 17.08 -5.95
CA VAL A 15 6.24 17.08 -6.82
C VAL A 15 6.70 15.68 -7.24
N LEU A 16 6.26 14.65 -6.53
CA LEU A 16 6.56 13.24 -6.75
C LEU A 16 5.43 12.52 -7.53
N LEU A 17 4.29 13.19 -7.73
CA LEU A 17 3.07 12.61 -8.28
C LEU A 17 2.81 13.10 -9.71
N SER A 18 2.24 12.21 -10.53
CA SER A 18 1.72 12.52 -11.86
C SER A 18 0.40 13.31 -11.76
N SER A 19 -0.13 13.76 -12.90
CA SER A 19 -1.47 14.35 -12.98
C SER A 19 -2.60 13.36 -12.63
N SER A 20 -2.36 12.04 -12.75
CA SER A 20 -3.32 11.00 -12.34
C SER A 20 -3.30 10.71 -10.84
N GLY A 21 -2.33 11.25 -10.09
CA GLY A 21 -2.16 11.02 -8.66
C GLY A 21 -1.21 9.85 -8.32
N GLY A 22 -0.77 9.09 -9.32
CA GLY A 22 0.22 8.03 -9.17
C GLY A 22 1.67 8.55 -9.11
N ILE A 23 2.63 7.63 -9.04
CA ILE A 23 4.07 7.98 -9.09
C ILE A 23 4.39 8.68 -10.42
N ARG A 24 5.09 9.83 -10.36
CA ARG A 24 5.39 10.64 -11.54
C ARG A 24 6.31 9.97 -12.56
N SER A 25 7.39 9.38 -12.08
CA SER A 25 8.43 8.79 -12.92
C SER A 25 9.26 7.78 -12.13
N LYS A 26 10.10 7.03 -12.84
CA LYS A 26 11.04 6.05 -12.26
C LYS A 26 11.95 6.66 -11.19
N ASP A 27 12.39 7.90 -11.38
CA ASP A 27 13.32 8.57 -10.47
C ASP A 27 12.70 8.83 -9.08
N GLU A 28 11.37 8.95 -9.01
CA GLU A 28 10.68 9.23 -7.75
C GLU A 28 10.30 7.97 -6.96
N VAL A 29 10.41 6.79 -7.57
CA VAL A 29 10.01 5.51 -6.97
C VAL A 29 10.73 5.26 -5.66
N GLN A 30 12.07 5.31 -5.67
CA GLN A 30 12.88 5.02 -4.48
C GLN A 30 12.63 6.03 -3.36
N ARG A 31 12.42 7.30 -3.73
CA ARG A 31 12.13 8.38 -2.79
C ARG A 31 10.77 8.19 -2.13
N LEU A 32 9.73 7.84 -2.91
CA LEU A 32 8.41 7.54 -2.38
C LEU A 32 8.41 6.29 -1.50
N ALA A 33 9.06 5.20 -1.92
CA ALA A 33 9.19 3.99 -1.10
C ALA A 33 9.83 4.30 0.27
N SER A 34 10.90 5.09 0.26
CA SER A 34 11.59 5.52 1.49
C SER A 34 10.70 6.40 2.38
N LEU A 35 9.97 7.35 1.79
CA LEU A 35 9.04 8.22 2.51
C LEU A 35 7.88 7.44 3.12
N MET A 36 7.23 6.58 2.34
CA MET A 36 6.09 5.78 2.80
C MET A 36 6.50 4.79 3.89
N THR A 37 7.67 4.15 3.77
CA THR A 37 8.23 3.29 4.82
C THR A 37 8.45 4.07 6.11
N LYS A 38 9.02 5.27 6.03
CA LYS A 38 9.33 6.09 7.21
C LYS A 38 8.08 6.73 7.84
N PHE A 39 7.09 7.12 7.04
CA PHE A 39 5.99 8.00 7.43
C PHE A 39 4.59 7.38 7.30
N SER A 40 4.45 6.07 7.54
CA SER A 40 3.17 5.35 7.46
C SER A 40 2.60 4.88 8.80
N LYS A 41 3.02 5.47 9.93
CA LYS A 41 2.49 5.08 11.27
C LYS A 41 1.01 5.44 11.48
N LYS A 42 0.46 6.38 10.72
CA LYS A 42 -0.92 6.86 10.87
C LYS A 42 -1.81 6.33 9.75
N LEU A 43 -3.06 6.03 10.08
CA LEU A 43 -4.05 5.53 9.12
C LEU A 43 -4.24 6.48 7.94
N VAL A 44 -4.33 7.80 8.19
CA VAL A 44 -4.48 8.82 7.14
C VAL A 44 -3.35 8.73 6.11
N SER A 45 -2.10 8.55 6.54
CA SER A 45 -0.97 8.36 5.62
C SER A 45 -1.12 7.08 4.81
N LYS A 46 -1.44 5.95 5.47
CA LYS A 46 -1.64 4.65 4.81
C LYS A 46 -2.71 4.75 3.71
N CYS A 47 -3.87 5.35 3.99
CA CYS A 47 -4.94 5.54 3.01
C CYS A 47 -4.48 6.35 1.79
N ILE A 48 -3.79 7.47 2.00
CA ILE A 48 -3.29 8.30 0.89
C ILE A 48 -2.25 7.54 0.06
N TYR A 49 -1.34 6.82 0.70
CA TYR A 49 -0.32 6.05 0.01
C TYR A 49 -0.91 4.91 -0.80
N ILE A 50 -1.89 4.18 -0.26
CA ILE A 50 -2.59 3.13 -0.99
C ILE A 50 -3.29 3.69 -2.24
N LEU A 51 -3.96 4.84 -2.12
CA LEU A 51 -4.58 5.51 -3.27
C LEU A 51 -3.55 5.90 -4.34
N ILE A 52 -2.42 6.49 -3.95
CA ILE A 52 -1.31 6.79 -4.87
C ILE A 52 -0.89 5.51 -5.61
N LEU A 53 -0.65 4.42 -4.88
CA LEU A 53 -0.21 3.15 -5.47
C LEU A 53 -1.26 2.53 -6.40
N LYS A 54 -2.55 2.56 -6.05
CA LYS A 54 -3.65 2.08 -6.90
C LYS A 54 -3.80 2.90 -8.20
N THR A 55 -3.37 4.17 -8.19
CA THR A 55 -3.37 5.05 -9.37
C THR A 55 -2.04 5.10 -10.12
N THR A 56 -1.06 4.28 -9.70
CA THR A 56 0.27 4.24 -10.32
C THR A 56 0.29 3.26 -11.47
N GLU A 57 0.91 3.66 -12.59
CA GLU A 57 1.11 2.80 -13.77
C GLU A 57 1.83 1.50 -13.40
N ALA A 58 1.46 0.40 -14.06
CA ALA A 58 1.91 -0.96 -13.70
C ALA A 58 3.45 -1.09 -13.61
N ASP A 59 4.19 -0.52 -14.56
CA ASP A 59 5.66 -0.55 -14.57
C ASP A 59 6.28 0.17 -13.36
N LEU A 60 5.69 1.30 -12.95
CA LEU A 60 6.15 2.06 -11.79
C LEU A 60 5.74 1.40 -10.48
N LEU A 61 4.57 0.76 -10.45
CA LEU A 61 4.11 -0.05 -9.33
C LEU A 61 5.05 -1.23 -9.13
N ASP A 62 5.45 -1.93 -10.19
CA ASP A 62 6.44 -3.03 -10.11
C ASP A 62 7.77 -2.58 -9.49
N MET A 63 8.29 -1.44 -9.98
CA MET A 63 9.52 -0.85 -9.45
C MET A 63 9.37 -0.47 -7.96
N PHE A 64 8.22 0.09 -7.58
CA PHE A 64 7.93 0.42 -6.17
C PHE A 64 7.89 -0.83 -5.30
N MET A 65 7.22 -1.88 -5.75
CA MET A 65 7.12 -3.13 -5.02
C MET A 65 8.50 -3.77 -4.85
N SER A 66 9.33 -3.73 -5.89
CA SER A 66 10.73 -4.16 -5.86
C SER A 66 11.63 -3.31 -4.93
N ALA A 67 11.29 -2.03 -4.74
CA ALA A 67 11.99 -1.09 -3.85
C ALA A 67 11.57 -1.21 -2.37
N GLY A 68 11.00 -2.35 -1.95
CA GLY A 68 10.56 -2.62 -0.58
C GLY A 68 9.05 -2.46 -0.36
N GLY A 69 8.27 -2.17 -1.40
CA GLY A 69 6.82 -2.08 -1.31
C GLY A 69 6.14 -3.39 -0.88
N TRP A 70 6.73 -4.56 -1.17
CA TRP A 70 6.20 -5.85 -0.71
C TRP A 70 6.14 -5.97 0.82
N ASP A 71 7.22 -5.61 1.51
CA ASP A 71 7.28 -5.68 2.97
C ASP A 71 6.43 -4.58 3.61
N LEU A 72 6.41 -3.39 3.00
CA LEU A 72 5.55 -2.30 3.45
C LEU A 72 4.06 -2.69 3.42
N THR A 73 3.59 -3.22 2.29
CA THR A 73 2.21 -3.65 2.11
C THR A 73 1.87 -4.83 3.02
N PHE A 74 2.79 -5.80 3.17
CA PHE A 74 2.62 -6.90 4.13
C PHE A 74 2.45 -6.39 5.57
N ASN A 75 3.29 -5.45 6.00
CA ASN A 75 3.20 -4.87 7.34
C ASN A 75 1.88 -4.13 7.55
N TRP A 76 1.44 -3.34 6.56
CA TRP A 76 0.14 -2.66 6.64
C TRP A 76 -1.04 -3.63 6.68
N LEU A 77 -0.96 -4.73 5.93
CA LEU A 77 -2.01 -5.77 5.92
C LEU A 77 -2.07 -6.47 7.28
N SER A 78 -0.93 -6.90 7.80
CA SER A 78 -0.82 -7.51 9.13
C SER A 78 -1.37 -6.58 10.22
N ASP A 79 -1.00 -5.29 10.21
CA ASP A 79 -1.55 -4.28 11.11
C ASP A 79 -3.08 -4.17 10.98
N GLY A 80 -3.59 -4.13 9.75
CA GLY A 80 -5.02 -4.02 9.46
C GLY A 80 -5.82 -5.19 10.03
N ILE A 81 -5.32 -6.42 9.84
CA ILE A 81 -5.91 -7.65 10.37
C ILE A 81 -5.90 -7.62 11.90
N ASN A 82 -4.73 -7.35 12.50
CA ASN A 82 -4.57 -7.35 13.96
C ASN A 82 -5.46 -6.30 14.64
N SER A 83 -5.64 -5.15 14.00
CA SER A 83 -6.51 -4.07 14.48
C SER A 83 -7.99 -4.24 14.09
N ARG A 84 -8.34 -5.31 13.35
CA ARG A 84 -9.68 -5.56 12.79
C ARG A 84 -10.21 -4.38 11.97
N ASN A 85 -9.32 -3.66 11.30
CA ASN A 85 -9.68 -2.57 10.40
C ASN A 85 -9.95 -3.13 8.99
N TRP A 86 -11.12 -3.75 8.83
CA TRP A 86 -11.50 -4.41 7.58
C TRP A 86 -11.55 -3.48 6.36
N PRO A 87 -11.99 -2.21 6.45
CA PRO A 87 -11.90 -1.28 5.32
C PRO A 87 -10.46 -1.08 4.82
N LEU A 88 -9.48 -0.96 5.72
CA LEU A 88 -8.07 -0.88 5.33
C LEU A 88 -7.59 -2.20 4.69
N VAL A 89 -8.01 -3.34 5.23
CA VAL A 89 -7.65 -4.65 4.68
C VAL A 89 -8.18 -4.80 3.25
N VAL A 90 -9.43 -4.39 2.98
CA VAL A 90 -10.01 -4.42 1.63
C VAL A 90 -9.18 -3.57 0.67
N GLU A 91 -8.88 -2.32 1.02
CA GLU A 91 -8.05 -1.43 0.19
C GLU A 91 -6.66 -2.02 -0.12
N LEU A 92 -6.05 -2.72 0.84
CA LEU A 92 -4.76 -3.39 0.66
C LEU A 92 -4.86 -4.63 -0.22
N VAL A 93 -5.93 -5.42 -0.09
CA VAL A 93 -6.17 -6.58 -0.96
C VAL A 93 -6.43 -6.12 -2.40
N GLU A 94 -7.20 -5.05 -2.59
CA GLU A 94 -7.40 -4.44 -3.91
C GLU A 94 -6.08 -3.92 -4.51
N LEU A 95 -5.21 -3.30 -3.72
CA LEU A 95 -3.88 -2.92 -4.17
C LEU A 95 -3.06 -4.15 -4.60
N LEU A 96 -3.07 -5.23 -3.82
CA LEU A 96 -2.35 -6.47 -4.13
C LEU A 96 -2.83 -7.14 -5.42
N LEU A 97 -4.10 -6.96 -5.80
CA LEU A 97 -4.63 -7.43 -7.09
C LEU A 97 -4.07 -6.66 -8.28
N LEU A 98 -3.62 -5.42 -8.08
CA LEU A 98 -2.98 -4.59 -9.12
C LEU A 98 -1.47 -4.86 -9.22
N CYS A 99 -0.86 -5.42 -8.18
CA CYS A 99 0.57 -5.68 -8.17
C CYS A 99 0.95 -6.84 -9.11
N PRO A 100 2.06 -6.74 -9.86
CA PRO A 100 2.58 -7.87 -10.62
C PRO A 100 3.12 -8.93 -9.65
N VAL A 101 2.42 -10.06 -9.56
CA VAL A 101 2.81 -11.19 -8.71
C VAL A 101 3.48 -12.26 -9.55
N ASP A 102 4.70 -12.65 -9.17
CA ASP A 102 5.43 -13.78 -9.73
C ASP A 102 5.74 -14.85 -8.66
N ILE A 103 6.25 -16.00 -9.11
CA ILE A 103 6.57 -17.15 -8.25
C ILE A 103 7.61 -16.79 -7.17
N GLU A 104 8.57 -15.93 -7.48
CA GLU A 104 9.61 -15.52 -6.53
C GLU A 104 9.03 -14.59 -5.45
N ARG A 105 8.10 -13.70 -5.81
CA ARG A 105 7.36 -12.86 -4.84
C ARG A 105 6.50 -13.69 -3.90
N LEU A 106 5.89 -14.77 -4.39
CA LEU A 106 5.12 -15.69 -3.53
C LEU A 106 5.99 -16.40 -2.47
N LYS A 107 7.29 -16.51 -2.70
CA LYS A 107 8.26 -17.06 -1.74
C LYS A 107 8.88 -15.99 -0.84
N GLY A 108 8.75 -14.71 -1.18
CA GLY A 108 9.48 -13.61 -0.55
C GLY A 108 9.13 -13.39 0.92
N ASN A 109 7.86 -13.11 1.22
CA ASN A 109 7.40 -12.90 2.60
C ASN A 109 6.10 -13.68 2.90
N ASN A 110 5.55 -13.51 4.10
CA ASN A 110 4.36 -14.26 4.53
C ASN A 110 3.03 -13.67 4.00
N CYS A 111 3.05 -12.66 3.13
CA CYS A 111 1.84 -12.05 2.57
C CYS A 111 0.89 -13.06 1.91
N PRO A 112 1.35 -14.00 1.06
CA PRO A 112 0.45 -14.99 0.45
C PRO A 112 -0.25 -15.89 1.48
N LYS A 113 0.41 -16.17 2.61
CA LYS A 113 -0.20 -16.96 3.70
C LYS A 113 -1.31 -16.17 4.39
N LEU A 114 -1.10 -14.87 4.64
CA LEU A 114 -2.14 -14.00 5.20
C LEU A 114 -3.36 -13.92 4.25
N ILE A 115 -3.13 -13.71 2.95
CA ILE A 115 -4.22 -13.69 1.96
C ILE A 115 -4.98 -15.02 1.95
N LYS A 116 -4.27 -16.16 2.01
CA LYS A 116 -4.90 -17.48 2.10
C LYS A 116 -5.72 -17.65 3.38
N GLN A 117 -5.26 -17.11 4.51
CA GLN A 117 -6.03 -17.13 5.76
C GLN A 117 -7.30 -16.28 5.64
N LEU A 118 -7.17 -15.06 5.14
CA LEU A 118 -8.30 -14.15 4.90
C LEU A 118 -9.36 -14.77 3.99
N SER A 119 -8.96 -15.49 2.94
CA SER A 119 -9.90 -16.16 2.02
C SER A 119 -10.79 -17.22 2.69
N LYS A 120 -10.46 -17.63 3.91
CA LYS A 120 -11.22 -18.62 4.71
C LYS A 120 -11.98 -17.98 5.85
N GLU A 121 -11.76 -16.70 6.15
CA GLU A 121 -12.41 -16.00 7.26
C GLU A 121 -13.76 -15.43 6.84
N VAL A 122 -14.84 -15.96 7.44
CA VAL A 122 -16.23 -15.58 7.14
C VAL A 122 -16.54 -14.12 7.54
N HIS A 123 -15.80 -13.55 8.50
CA HIS A 123 -16.02 -12.17 8.96
C HIS A 123 -15.41 -11.11 8.03
N ALA A 124 -14.51 -11.48 7.11
CA ALA A 124 -13.91 -10.52 6.17
C ALA A 124 -14.89 -10.02 5.09
N THR A 125 -16.06 -10.67 4.97
CA THR A 125 -17.12 -10.33 4.01
C THR A 125 -18.29 -9.54 4.62
N GLU A 126 -18.29 -9.31 5.94
CA GLU A 126 -19.38 -8.59 6.61
C GLU A 126 -19.05 -7.09 6.70
N SER A 127 -19.29 -6.37 5.61
CA SER A 127 -19.52 -4.93 5.67
C SER A 127 -20.85 -4.69 6.40
N LYS A 128 -20.80 -4.37 7.70
CA LYS A 128 -21.94 -3.76 8.41
C LYS A 128 -21.82 -2.25 8.40
#